data_AF-A0A1G7EV82-F1
#
_entry.id   AF-A0A1G7EV82-F1
#
_cell.length_a   1.000
_cell.length_b   1.000
_cell.length_c   1.000
_cell.angle_alpha   90.00
_cell.angle_beta   90.00
_cell.angle_gamma   90.00
#
_symmetry.space_group_name_H-M   'P 1'
#
loop_
_entity.id
_entity.type
_entity.pdbx_description
1 polymer ?
#
loop_
_entity_poly.entity_id
_entity_poly.type
_entity_poly.pdbx_seq_one_letter_code
_entity_poly.pdbx_strand_id
1 'polypeptide(L)'
;MFVDAIEKIDQFTRPVHFIIRYYAGSDIVPGTATLFFVNEDGFAVTCRHVARQILYANSIYENYLKFKGELRKFEKDPGLATQRNLLETQYKIAPDSPIRILFNFIHCVSAYKGLTVHLHPTQDLAIIQFRHYESKQYQSHAHFLKDSRLVKQGRYLCRLGYPFPEFTNYRFNKHTGDIEWTTEGKIKTPSFPIDGIITRHIGDNSEVVGIEMSTPGLRGQSGGPLFDQNGIIYGMQSSTRHLHLGFDQVNREVTIDGHRKRVSNYPFLNVGQCVHVDVIKQFLKEKNIRYYEADPA
;
A
#
# COMPACT_ATOMS: atom_id res chain seq x y z
N MET A 1 16.08 -4.41 20.28
CA MET A 1 15.16 -3.31 20.65
C MET A 1 13.73 -3.59 20.18
N PHE A 2 13.48 -3.83 18.88
CA PHE A 2 12.11 -4.03 18.37
C PHE A 2 11.62 -5.49 18.28
N VAL A 3 12.37 -6.49 18.75
CA VAL A 3 12.01 -7.92 18.57
C VAL A 3 10.61 -8.21 19.11
N ASP A 4 10.39 -7.94 20.40
CA ASP A 4 9.09 -8.16 21.06
C ASP A 4 7.99 -7.26 20.47
N ALA A 5 8.36 -6.04 20.05
CA ALA A 5 7.42 -5.14 19.40
C ALA A 5 6.94 -5.73 18.07
N ILE A 6 7.84 -6.22 17.22
CA ILE A 6 7.51 -6.82 15.93
C ILE A 6 6.61 -8.04 16.13
N GLU A 7 6.90 -8.91 17.10
CA GLU A 7 6.05 -10.06 17.42
C GLU A 7 4.63 -9.64 17.83
N LYS A 8 4.47 -8.54 18.58
CA LYS A 8 3.16 -7.97 18.91
C LYS A 8 2.47 -7.37 17.68
N ILE A 9 3.19 -6.56 16.90
CA ILE A 9 2.64 -5.87 15.73
C ILE A 9 2.21 -6.86 14.64
N ASP A 10 2.96 -7.95 14.44
CA ASP A 10 2.65 -8.99 13.45
C ASP A 10 1.37 -9.77 13.80
N GLN A 11 0.84 -9.68 15.02
CA GLN A 11 -0.43 -10.32 15.36
C GLN A 11 -1.65 -9.66 14.72
N PHE A 12 -1.54 -8.39 14.32
CA PHE A 12 -2.65 -7.60 13.80
C PHE A 12 -2.31 -6.82 12.52
N THR A 13 -1.08 -6.90 12.04
CA THR A 13 -0.65 -6.36 10.75
C THR A 13 -0.77 -7.44 9.69
N ARG A 14 -1.36 -7.15 8.53
CA ARG A 14 -1.60 -8.16 7.49
C ARG A 14 -1.26 -7.65 6.09
N PRO A 15 -0.74 -8.52 5.21
CA PRO A 15 -0.54 -8.18 3.82
C PRO A 15 -1.87 -8.15 3.06
N VAL A 16 -1.98 -7.19 2.16
CA VAL A 16 -2.95 -7.18 1.07
C VAL A 16 -2.21 -7.54 -0.20
N HIS A 17 -2.44 -8.74 -0.71
CA HIS A 17 -1.87 -9.16 -1.99
C HIS A 17 -2.79 -8.68 -3.10
N PHE A 18 -2.21 -8.24 -4.21
CA PHE A 18 -2.95 -7.99 -5.41
C PHE A 18 -2.16 -8.36 -6.66
N ILE A 19 -2.89 -8.73 -7.70
CA ILE A 19 -2.33 -9.00 -9.02
C ILE A 19 -3.02 -8.12 -10.05
N ILE A 20 -2.24 -7.56 -10.96
CA ILE A 20 -2.70 -6.66 -12.00
C ILE A 20 -2.41 -7.27 -13.35
N ARG A 21 -3.41 -7.21 -14.24
CA ARG A 21 -3.23 -7.41 -15.66
C ARG A 21 -3.39 -6.08 -16.38
N TYR A 22 -2.42 -5.76 -17.22
CA TYR A 22 -2.42 -4.58 -18.08
C TYR A 22 -2.94 -4.91 -19.47
N TYR A 23 -3.44 -3.92 -20.18
CA TYR A 23 -4.09 -4.12 -21.48
C TYR A 23 -3.15 -4.68 -22.55
N ALA A 24 -1.97 -4.08 -22.74
CA ALA A 24 -0.98 -4.53 -23.73
C ALA A 24 0.00 -5.58 -23.16
N GLY A 25 0.03 -5.76 -21.84
CA GLY A 25 0.91 -6.71 -21.16
C GLY A 25 0.40 -8.14 -21.22
N SER A 26 1.31 -9.10 -21.43
CA SER A 26 1.01 -10.52 -21.22
C SER A 26 1.30 -10.98 -19.79
N ASP A 27 2.14 -10.23 -19.07
CA ASP A 27 2.55 -10.54 -17.71
C ASP A 27 1.53 -10.11 -16.67
N ILE A 28 1.47 -10.89 -15.59
CA ILE A 28 0.73 -10.57 -14.38
C ILE A 28 1.71 -9.88 -13.44
N VAL A 29 1.38 -8.66 -13.01
CA VAL A 29 2.21 -7.89 -12.09
C VAL A 29 1.70 -8.10 -10.66
N PRO A 30 2.46 -8.81 -9.80
CA PRO A 30 2.11 -8.94 -8.39
C PRO A 30 2.46 -7.65 -7.64
N GLY A 31 1.68 -7.38 -6.60
CA GLY A 31 1.89 -6.28 -5.70
C GLY A 31 1.41 -6.59 -4.29
N THR A 32 1.94 -5.83 -3.35
CA THR A 32 1.57 -5.88 -1.94
C THR A 32 1.20 -4.49 -1.46
N ALA A 33 0.32 -4.46 -0.48
CA ALA A 33 0.12 -3.34 0.43
C ALA A 33 -0.03 -3.90 1.85
N THR A 34 -0.15 -3.02 2.83
CA THR A 34 -0.30 -3.40 4.23
C THR A 34 -1.58 -2.79 4.81
N LEU A 35 -2.22 -3.51 5.73
CA LEU A 35 -3.24 -2.97 6.63
C LEU A 35 -2.94 -3.46 8.04
N PHE A 36 -3.53 -2.81 9.04
CA PHE A 36 -3.47 -3.33 10.41
C PHE A 36 -4.81 -3.13 11.14
N PHE A 37 -5.17 -4.11 11.96
CA PHE A 37 -6.45 -4.15 12.67
C PHE A 37 -6.43 -3.26 13.90
N VAL A 38 -7.52 -2.50 14.09
CA VAL A 38 -7.68 -1.54 15.20
C VAL A 38 -8.59 -2.04 16.31
N ASN A 39 -9.34 -3.11 16.05
CA ASN A 39 -10.21 -3.79 17.01
C ASN A 39 -10.53 -5.22 16.54
N GLU A 40 -11.43 -5.87 17.26
CA GLU A 40 -11.87 -7.26 17.14
C GLU A 40 -13.04 -7.44 16.18
N ASP A 41 -13.67 -6.34 15.76
CA ASP A 41 -14.88 -6.32 14.93
C ASP A 41 -14.55 -6.27 13.43
N GLY A 42 -13.32 -6.64 13.05
CA GLY A 42 -12.85 -6.68 11.67
C GLY A 42 -12.57 -5.31 11.07
N PHE A 43 -12.33 -4.27 11.87
CA PHE A 43 -11.88 -2.97 11.36
C PHE A 43 -10.36 -2.90 11.25
N ALA A 44 -9.88 -2.46 10.10
CA ALA A 44 -8.48 -2.19 9.83
C ALA A 44 -8.29 -0.82 9.20
N VAL A 45 -7.10 -0.26 9.39
CA VAL A 45 -6.65 0.95 8.69
C VAL A 45 -5.61 0.62 7.64
N THR A 46 -5.60 1.40 6.57
CA THR A 46 -4.60 1.36 5.49
C THR A 46 -4.55 2.73 4.81
N CYS A 47 -3.72 2.89 3.79
CA CYS A 47 -3.68 4.11 3.01
C CYS A 47 -4.94 4.31 2.16
N ARG A 48 -5.33 5.58 1.98
CA ARG A 48 -6.44 5.96 1.09
C ARG A 48 -6.22 5.45 -0.33
N HIS A 49 -5.01 5.56 -0.86
CA HIS A 49 -4.72 5.09 -2.22
C HIS A 49 -4.88 3.56 -2.38
N VAL A 50 -4.54 2.77 -1.36
CA VAL A 50 -4.75 1.31 -1.34
C VAL A 50 -6.24 1.00 -1.34
N ALA A 51 -7.00 1.60 -0.41
CA ALA A 51 -8.44 1.41 -0.32
C ALA A 51 -9.20 1.86 -1.58
N ARG A 52 -8.74 2.93 -2.25
CA ARG A 52 -9.29 3.35 -3.54
C ARG A 52 -9.10 2.30 -4.62
N GLN A 53 -7.93 1.67 -4.72
CA GLN A 53 -7.73 0.61 -5.71
C GLN A 53 -8.66 -0.58 -5.47
N ILE A 54 -8.89 -0.95 -4.20
CA ILE A 54 -9.85 -2.00 -3.82
C ILE A 54 -11.26 -1.65 -4.32
N LEU A 55 -11.71 -0.41 -4.11
CA LEU A 55 -13.04 0.04 -4.54
C LEU A 55 -13.21 0.05 -6.06
N TYR A 56 -12.20 0.50 -6.81
CA TYR A 56 -12.31 0.67 -8.27
C TYR A 56 -11.99 -0.60 -9.07
N ALA A 57 -11.50 -1.67 -8.43
CA ALA A 57 -11.11 -2.91 -9.10
C ALA A 57 -12.22 -3.49 -9.99
N ASN A 58 -13.46 -3.49 -9.50
CA ASN A 58 -14.61 -3.98 -10.25
C ASN A 58 -14.96 -3.05 -11.41
N SER A 59 -15.00 -1.74 -11.18
CA SER A 59 -15.30 -0.78 -12.26
C SER A 59 -14.27 -0.81 -13.38
N ILE A 60 -13.00 -1.05 -13.07
CA ILE A 60 -11.92 -1.21 -14.06
C ILE A 60 -12.23 -2.42 -14.96
N TYR A 61 -12.58 -3.55 -14.35
CA TYR A 61 -12.89 -4.76 -15.10
C TYR A 61 -14.18 -4.65 -15.90
N GLU A 62 -15.23 -4.06 -15.33
CA GLU A 62 -16.49 -3.79 -16.03
C GLU A 62 -16.28 -2.89 -17.26
N ASN A 63 -15.46 -1.84 -17.13
CA ASN A 63 -15.09 -0.97 -18.25
C ASN A 63 -14.39 -1.76 -19.36
N TYR A 64 -13.42 -2.61 -18.99
CA TYR A 64 -12.72 -3.48 -19.93
C TYR A 64 -13.65 -4.50 -20.61
N LEU A 65 -14.60 -5.09 -19.87
CA LEU A 65 -15.58 -6.03 -20.42
C LEU A 65 -16.50 -5.36 -21.44
N LYS A 66 -16.94 -4.11 -21.19
CA LYS A 66 -17.72 -3.32 -22.14
C LYS A 66 -16.92 -3.03 -23.42
N PHE A 67 -15.68 -2.53 -23.26
CA PHE A 67 -14.75 -2.33 -24.36
C PHE A 67 -14.57 -3.60 -25.21
N LYS A 68 -14.28 -4.73 -24.57
CA LYS A 68 -14.08 -6.03 -25.23
C LYS A 68 -15.36 -6.51 -25.94
N GLY A 69 -16.52 -6.30 -25.31
CA GLY A 69 -17.82 -6.63 -25.89
C GLY A 69 -18.14 -5.83 -27.14
N GLU A 70 -17.77 -4.55 -27.19
CA GLU A 70 -17.94 -3.71 -28.37
C GLU A 70 -16.92 -4.03 -29.47
N LEU A 71 -15.66 -4.24 -29.12
CA LEU A 71 -14.62 -4.60 -30.08
C LEU A 71 -14.95 -5.89 -30.85
N ARG A 72 -15.59 -6.87 -30.18
CA ARG A 72 -16.05 -8.13 -30.79
C ARG A 72 -16.98 -7.93 -31.99
N LYS A 73 -17.75 -6.83 -32.02
CA LYS A 73 -18.68 -6.53 -33.13
C LYS A 73 -17.92 -6.27 -34.44
N PHE A 74 -16.65 -5.91 -34.37
CA PHE A 74 -15.80 -5.56 -35.50
C PHE A 74 -14.77 -6.64 -35.84
N GLU A 75 -14.81 -7.83 -35.23
CA GLU A 75 -13.78 -8.88 -35.41
C GLU A 75 -13.60 -9.33 -36.87
N LYS A 76 -14.64 -9.21 -37.70
CA LYS A 76 -14.62 -9.54 -39.13
C LYS A 76 -14.49 -8.30 -40.02
N ASP A 77 -14.36 -7.11 -39.44
CA ASP A 77 -14.25 -5.85 -40.16
C ASP A 77 -12.81 -5.65 -40.66
N PRO A 78 -12.57 -5.42 -41.96
CA PRO A 78 -11.25 -5.07 -42.49
C PRO A 78 -10.61 -3.85 -41.80
N GLY A 79 -11.42 -2.95 -41.25
CA GLY A 79 -11.04 -1.76 -40.48
C GLY A 79 -10.90 -1.98 -38.96
N LEU A 80 -10.79 -3.23 -38.47
CA LEU A 80 -10.68 -3.57 -37.05
C LEU A 80 -9.62 -2.74 -36.30
N ALA A 81 -8.47 -2.46 -36.91
CA ALA A 81 -7.42 -1.66 -36.28
C ALA A 81 -7.88 -0.21 -35.99
N THR A 82 -8.58 0.42 -36.93
CA THR A 82 -9.15 1.76 -36.76
C THR A 82 -10.24 1.74 -35.69
N GLN A 83 -11.13 0.74 -35.72
CA GLN A 83 -12.20 0.58 -34.72
C GLN A 83 -11.62 0.36 -33.32
N ARG A 84 -10.55 -0.42 -33.20
CA ARG A 84 -9.83 -0.62 -31.95
C ARG A 84 -9.32 0.70 -31.37
N ASN A 85 -8.62 1.51 -32.17
CA ASN A 85 -8.07 2.80 -31.70
C ASN A 85 -9.18 3.77 -31.25
N LEU A 86 -10.31 3.80 -31.96
CA LEU A 86 -11.48 4.61 -31.58
C LEU A 86 -12.06 4.15 -30.23
N LEU A 87 -12.24 2.84 -30.05
CA LEU A 87 -12.76 2.28 -28.81
C LEU A 87 -11.77 2.45 -27.64
N GLU A 88 -10.47 2.27 -27.86
CA GLU A 88 -9.43 2.53 -26.85
C GLU A 88 -9.50 3.98 -26.36
N THR A 89 -9.71 4.94 -27.26
CA THR A 89 -9.90 6.35 -26.92
C THR A 89 -11.21 6.58 -26.15
N GLN A 90 -12.32 6.00 -26.61
CA GLN A 90 -13.64 6.13 -25.99
C GLN A 90 -13.66 5.58 -24.55
N TYR A 91 -13.06 4.41 -24.34
CA TYR A 91 -12.99 3.73 -23.05
C TYR A 91 -11.81 4.16 -22.18
N LYS A 92 -10.95 5.04 -22.69
CA LYS A 92 -9.72 5.53 -22.04
C LYS A 92 -8.78 4.39 -21.64
N ILE A 93 -8.60 3.43 -22.54
CA ILE A 93 -7.72 2.29 -22.36
C ILE A 93 -6.45 2.53 -23.16
N ALA A 94 -5.36 2.81 -22.45
CA ALA A 94 -4.01 2.88 -22.99
C ALA A 94 -3.27 1.54 -22.80
N PRO A 95 -2.12 1.32 -23.47
CA PRO A 95 -1.34 0.07 -23.35
C PRO A 95 -0.99 -0.31 -21.90
N ASP A 96 -0.71 0.69 -21.06
CA ASP A 96 -0.35 0.59 -19.64
C ASP A 96 -1.57 0.73 -18.70
N SER A 97 -2.79 0.72 -19.23
CA SER A 97 -3.99 0.76 -18.40
C SER A 97 -4.22 -0.59 -17.71
N PRO A 98 -4.46 -0.61 -16.38
CA PRO A 98 -4.90 -1.83 -15.72
C PRO A 98 -6.29 -2.19 -16.23
N ILE A 99 -6.48 -3.46 -16.61
CA ILE A 99 -7.78 -3.99 -17.08
C ILE A 99 -8.38 -4.99 -16.10
N ARG A 100 -7.56 -5.55 -15.21
CA ARG A 100 -8.00 -6.42 -14.12
C ARG A 100 -7.11 -6.20 -12.91
N ILE A 101 -7.73 -6.10 -11.75
CA ILE A 101 -7.06 -6.16 -10.46
C ILE A 101 -7.81 -7.17 -9.61
N LEU A 102 -7.09 -8.13 -9.03
CA LEU A 102 -7.62 -9.04 -8.02
C LEU A 102 -6.91 -8.79 -6.70
N PHE A 103 -7.68 -8.72 -5.62
CA PHE A 103 -7.17 -8.58 -4.25
C PHE A 103 -7.30 -9.91 -3.49
N ASN A 104 -6.39 -10.14 -2.55
CA ASN A 104 -6.42 -11.24 -1.60
C ASN A 104 -5.93 -10.73 -0.23
N PHE A 105 -6.77 -10.90 0.79
CA PHE A 105 -6.53 -10.42 2.15
C PHE A 105 -5.95 -11.55 3.01
N ILE A 106 -4.63 -11.58 3.11
CA ILE A 106 -3.90 -12.70 3.71
C ILE A 106 -4.10 -12.70 5.22
N HIS A 107 -4.64 -13.79 5.77
CA HIS A 107 -4.86 -13.98 7.21
C HIS A 107 -5.60 -12.82 7.90
N CYS A 108 -6.51 -12.14 7.18
CA CYS A 108 -7.39 -11.13 7.74
C CYS A 108 -8.61 -11.79 8.43
N VAL A 109 -9.51 -12.34 7.62
CA VAL A 109 -10.73 -13.05 8.07
C VAL A 109 -11.07 -14.15 7.06
N SER A 110 -11.88 -15.14 7.43
CA SER A 110 -12.37 -16.17 6.51
C SER A 110 -13.74 -15.82 5.93
N ALA A 111 -13.95 -16.12 4.65
CA ALA A 111 -15.27 -16.12 4.00
C ALA A 111 -16.12 -14.83 4.16
N TYR A 112 -15.50 -13.65 4.26
CA TYR A 112 -16.23 -12.38 4.31
C TYR A 112 -17.14 -12.18 3.09
N LYS A 113 -18.30 -11.54 3.28
CA LYS A 113 -19.27 -11.28 2.19
C LYS A 113 -19.24 -9.85 1.67
N GLY A 114 -18.58 -8.94 2.37
CA GLY A 114 -18.47 -7.56 1.93
C GLY A 114 -17.40 -6.77 2.66
N LEU A 115 -17.06 -5.63 2.07
CA LEU A 115 -16.18 -4.64 2.66
C LEU A 115 -16.92 -3.32 2.74
N THR A 116 -16.87 -2.68 3.91
CA THR A 116 -17.24 -1.26 4.05
C THR A 116 -15.95 -0.46 4.08
N VAL A 117 -15.86 0.59 3.25
CA VAL A 117 -14.65 1.40 3.12
C VAL A 117 -14.97 2.85 3.43
N HIS A 118 -14.21 3.46 4.32
CA HIS A 118 -14.25 4.89 4.59
C HIS A 118 -12.93 5.52 4.17
N LEU A 119 -12.98 6.43 3.20
CA LEU A 119 -11.80 7.19 2.76
C LEU A 119 -11.74 8.49 3.55
N HIS A 120 -10.61 8.77 4.20
CA HIS A 120 -10.39 10.05 4.86
C HIS A 120 -10.33 11.16 3.80
N PRO A 121 -11.02 12.31 3.93
CA PRO A 121 -11.22 13.28 2.85
C PRO A 121 -9.93 13.86 2.26
N THR A 122 -8.93 14.18 3.09
CA THR A 122 -7.70 14.88 2.69
C THR A 122 -6.44 14.03 2.87
N GLN A 123 -6.25 13.46 4.06
CA GLN A 123 -5.09 12.62 4.38
C GLN A 123 -5.16 11.24 3.69
N ASP A 124 -3.99 10.64 3.42
CA ASP A 124 -3.86 9.32 2.79
C ASP A 124 -4.14 8.18 3.79
N LEU A 125 -5.36 8.19 4.34
CA LEU A 125 -5.87 7.27 5.35
C LEU A 125 -7.21 6.70 4.90
N ALA A 126 -7.44 5.44 5.17
CA ALA A 126 -8.72 4.78 4.99
C ALA A 126 -8.96 3.73 6.08
N ILE A 127 -10.24 3.44 6.30
CA ILE A 127 -10.71 2.36 7.16
C ILE A 127 -11.42 1.33 6.28
N ILE A 128 -11.14 0.06 6.52
CA ILE A 128 -11.81 -1.08 5.90
C ILE A 128 -12.45 -1.91 7.01
N GLN A 129 -13.74 -2.22 6.88
CA GLN A 129 -14.45 -3.18 7.72
C GLN A 129 -14.76 -4.44 6.91
N PHE A 130 -14.32 -5.59 7.40
CA PHE A 130 -14.77 -6.88 6.88
C PHE A 130 -16.15 -7.22 7.45
N ARG A 131 -17.12 -7.52 6.58
CA ARG A 131 -18.52 -7.81 6.96
C ARG A 131 -18.87 -9.27 6.72
N HIS A 132 -19.64 -9.84 7.64
CA HIS A 132 -20.21 -11.19 7.53
C HIS A 132 -19.16 -12.27 7.21
N TYR A 133 -18.08 -12.28 7.99
CA TYR A 133 -17.04 -13.30 7.90
C TYR A 133 -17.29 -14.42 8.91
N GLU A 134 -16.76 -15.61 8.65
CA GLU A 134 -16.96 -16.79 9.51
C GLU A 134 -16.02 -16.78 10.72
N SER A 135 -14.76 -16.41 10.52
CA SER A 135 -13.76 -16.39 11.59
C SER A 135 -12.72 -15.28 11.40
N LYS A 136 -12.23 -14.78 12.53
CA LYS A 136 -11.09 -13.86 12.61
C LYS A 136 -9.78 -14.63 12.43
N GLN A 137 -8.86 -14.11 11.62
CA GLN A 137 -7.53 -14.73 11.38
C GLN A 137 -6.37 -13.88 11.92
N TYR A 138 -6.66 -12.67 12.40
CA TYR A 138 -5.73 -11.86 13.17
C TYR A 138 -5.88 -12.10 14.68
N GLN A 139 -4.79 -12.03 15.43
CA GLN A 139 -4.77 -12.44 16.84
C GLN A 139 -4.96 -11.28 17.83
N SER A 140 -4.68 -10.05 17.44
CA SER A 140 -4.70 -8.88 18.34
C SER A 140 -5.20 -7.59 17.65
N HIS A 141 -4.94 -6.41 18.20
CA HIS A 141 -5.29 -5.13 17.60
C HIS A 141 -4.29 -4.03 18.02
N ALA A 142 -4.31 -2.92 17.29
CA ALA A 142 -3.46 -1.77 17.56
C ALA A 142 -3.82 -1.04 18.86
N HIS A 143 -2.78 -0.66 19.60
CA HIS A 143 -2.85 0.32 20.68
C HIS A 143 -2.17 1.61 20.22
N PHE A 144 -2.93 2.70 20.15
CA PHE A 144 -2.45 3.99 19.72
C PHE A 144 -1.81 4.77 20.85
N LEU A 145 -0.79 5.57 20.53
CA LEU A 145 -0.20 6.49 21.48
C LEU A 145 -1.27 7.45 22.02
N LYS A 146 -1.43 7.48 23.35
CA LYS A 146 -2.40 8.35 24.01
C LYS A 146 -1.98 9.82 23.93
N ASP A 147 -0.79 10.13 24.44
CA ASP A 147 -0.23 11.49 24.46
C ASP A 147 0.68 11.77 23.25
N SER A 148 0.12 12.44 22.24
CA SER A 148 0.86 12.78 21.02
C SER A 148 1.96 13.82 21.19
N ARG A 149 2.06 14.49 22.36
CA ARG A 149 3.22 15.35 22.69
C ARG A 149 4.52 14.54 22.75
N LEU A 150 4.43 13.21 22.83
CA LEU A 150 5.57 12.29 22.79
C LEU A 150 6.08 12.01 21.37
N VAL A 151 5.33 12.39 20.33
CA VAL A 151 5.80 12.39 18.93
C VAL A 151 6.76 13.57 18.78
N LYS A 152 8.07 13.34 18.95
CA LYS A 152 9.10 14.38 18.90
C LYS A 152 10.18 14.03 17.90
N GLN A 153 10.77 15.04 17.27
CA GLN A 153 11.98 14.88 16.46
C GLN A 153 13.07 14.13 17.24
N GLY A 154 13.78 13.23 16.57
CA GLY A 154 14.80 12.36 17.17
C GLY A 154 14.24 11.10 17.83
N ARG A 155 12.91 10.95 17.98
CA ARG A 155 12.30 9.70 18.45
C ARG A 155 12.60 8.58 17.47
N TYR A 156 13.15 7.48 17.97
CA TYR A 156 13.45 6.29 17.20
C TYR A 156 12.24 5.35 17.18
N LEU A 157 11.78 4.97 15.99
CA LEU A 157 10.58 4.19 15.74
C LEU A 157 10.82 3.16 14.65
N CYS A 158 9.93 2.17 14.55
CA CYS A 158 9.95 1.12 13.53
C CYS A 158 8.64 1.13 12.73
N ARG A 159 8.71 0.69 11.47
CA ARG A 159 7.54 0.39 10.63
C ARG A 159 7.54 -1.08 10.25
N LEU A 160 6.35 -1.66 10.10
CA LEU A 160 6.17 -3.03 9.64
C LEU A 160 5.22 -3.07 8.44
N GLY A 161 5.52 -3.96 7.49
CA GLY A 161 4.71 -4.19 6.31
C GLY A 161 5.40 -5.19 5.38
N TYR A 162 4.91 -5.32 4.16
CA TYR A 162 5.22 -6.47 3.30
C TYR A 162 5.74 -6.04 1.92
N PRO A 163 6.90 -5.39 1.82
CA PRO A 163 7.54 -5.06 0.55
C PRO A 163 8.03 -6.33 -0.15
N PHE A 164 8.34 -6.20 -1.43
CA PHE A 164 8.87 -7.30 -2.26
C PHE A 164 7.87 -8.47 -2.36
N PRO A 165 6.87 -8.39 -3.24
CA PRO A 165 5.90 -9.46 -3.42
C PRO A 165 6.60 -10.73 -3.93
N GLU A 166 6.84 -11.70 -3.04
CA GLU A 166 7.47 -12.99 -3.37
C GLU A 166 6.45 -14.12 -3.59
N PHE A 167 5.16 -13.83 -3.42
CA PHE A 167 4.09 -14.79 -3.66
C PHE A 167 3.99 -15.12 -5.15
N THR A 168 3.65 -16.38 -5.45
CA THR A 168 3.56 -16.90 -6.82
C THR A 168 2.26 -17.66 -7.08
N ASN A 169 1.30 -17.58 -6.16
CA ASN A 169 0.07 -18.35 -6.21
C ASN A 169 -1.00 -17.72 -7.11
N TYR A 170 -0.63 -17.36 -8.33
CA TYR A 170 -1.52 -16.79 -9.33
C TYR A 170 -1.15 -17.27 -10.73
N ARG A 171 -2.09 -17.21 -11.66
CA ARG A 171 -1.83 -17.53 -13.08
C ARG A 171 -2.77 -16.82 -14.02
N PHE A 172 -2.43 -16.88 -15.30
CA PHE A 172 -3.36 -16.55 -16.38
C PHE A 172 -4.13 -17.82 -16.76
N ASN A 173 -5.45 -17.80 -16.59
CA ASN A 173 -6.30 -18.90 -16.99
C ASN A 173 -6.67 -18.75 -18.48
N LYS A 174 -6.09 -19.61 -19.32
CA LYS A 174 -6.32 -19.59 -20.77
C LYS A 174 -7.76 -19.94 -21.16
N HIS A 175 -8.48 -20.70 -20.33
CA HIS A 175 -9.86 -21.09 -20.63
C HIS A 175 -10.83 -19.93 -20.42
N THR A 176 -10.65 -19.15 -19.35
CA THR A 176 -11.50 -17.97 -19.06
C THR A 176 -10.96 -16.70 -19.73
N GLY A 177 -9.67 -16.69 -20.07
CA GLY A 177 -8.96 -15.52 -20.60
C GLY A 177 -8.75 -14.42 -19.55
N ASP A 178 -8.71 -14.78 -18.26
CA ASP A 178 -8.55 -13.87 -17.14
C ASP A 178 -7.44 -14.34 -16.17
N ILE A 179 -7.02 -13.46 -15.27
CA ILE A 179 -6.12 -13.81 -14.16
C ILE A 179 -6.90 -14.41 -13.00
N GLU A 180 -6.27 -15.30 -12.25
CA GLU A 180 -6.87 -15.91 -11.06
C GLU A 180 -5.83 -16.24 -9.99
N TRP A 181 -6.31 -16.33 -8.74
CA TRP A 181 -5.55 -16.91 -7.64
C TRP A 181 -5.56 -18.43 -7.72
N THR A 182 -4.50 -19.06 -7.22
CA THR A 182 -4.35 -20.51 -7.14
C THR A 182 -3.99 -20.93 -5.71
N THR A 183 -4.13 -22.22 -5.42
CA THR A 183 -3.69 -22.84 -4.17
C THR A 183 -2.25 -23.34 -4.22
N GLU A 184 -1.62 -23.29 -5.39
CA GLU A 184 -0.24 -23.74 -5.62
C GLU A 184 0.74 -22.57 -5.54
N GLY A 185 2.02 -22.84 -5.26
CA GLY A 185 3.06 -21.82 -5.18
C GLY A 185 3.19 -21.14 -3.81
N LYS A 186 3.97 -20.06 -3.76
CA LYS A 186 4.22 -19.31 -2.53
C LYS A 186 3.04 -18.39 -2.23
N ILE A 187 2.47 -18.51 -1.03
CA ILE A 187 1.37 -17.64 -0.55
C ILE A 187 1.89 -16.60 0.45
N LYS A 188 2.93 -16.95 1.22
CA LYS A 188 3.45 -16.08 2.28
C LYS A 188 4.37 -15.01 1.69
N THR A 189 4.23 -13.80 2.22
CA THR A 189 5.18 -12.70 2.02
C THR A 189 5.80 -12.37 3.38
N PRO A 190 7.13 -12.31 3.50
CA PRO A 190 7.78 -12.01 4.77
C PRO A 190 7.45 -10.58 5.22
N SER A 191 7.23 -10.41 6.52
CA SER A 191 7.19 -9.07 7.13
C SER A 191 8.58 -8.44 7.07
N PHE A 192 8.65 -7.16 6.76
CA PHE A 192 9.91 -6.42 6.68
C PHE A 192 9.88 -5.22 7.64
N PRO A 193 10.58 -5.29 8.78
CA PRO A 193 10.71 -4.13 9.67
C PRO A 193 11.68 -3.11 9.09
N ILE A 194 11.37 -1.81 9.23
CA ILE A 194 12.29 -0.71 8.89
C ILE A 194 12.24 0.40 9.95
N ASP A 195 13.36 0.60 10.61
CA ASP A 195 13.54 1.60 11.65
C ASP A 195 13.97 2.96 11.11
N GLY A 196 13.83 4.01 11.91
CA GLY A 196 14.31 5.34 11.63
C GLY A 196 14.00 6.31 12.76
N ILE A 197 14.49 7.54 12.66
CA ILE A 197 14.13 8.62 13.59
C ILE A 197 13.13 9.58 12.95
N ILE A 198 12.29 10.21 13.77
CA ILE A 198 11.47 11.34 13.34
C ILE A 198 12.42 12.49 12.97
N THR A 199 12.35 12.96 11.72
CA THR A 199 13.13 14.11 11.24
C THR A 199 12.37 15.42 11.40
N ARG A 200 11.06 15.43 11.17
CA ARG A 200 10.19 16.60 11.34
C ARG A 200 8.72 16.20 11.32
N HIS A 201 7.88 17.14 11.75
CA HIS A 201 6.44 17.08 11.56
C HIS A 201 6.06 17.60 10.18
N ILE A 202 4.99 17.05 9.62
CA ILE A 202 4.38 17.51 8.37
C ILE A 202 3.08 18.20 8.75
N GLY A 203 2.95 19.48 8.37
CA GLY A 203 1.79 20.31 8.67
C GLY A 203 0.85 20.47 7.48
N ASP A 204 -0.44 20.67 7.77
CA ASP A 204 -1.49 21.08 6.84
C ASP A 204 -2.41 22.06 7.57
N ASN A 205 -2.65 23.25 7.00
CA ASN A 205 -3.46 24.31 7.61
C ASN A 205 -3.17 24.59 9.11
N SER A 206 -1.90 24.62 9.49
CA SER A 206 -1.40 24.82 10.87
C SER A 206 -1.61 23.64 11.83
N GLU A 207 -2.11 22.50 11.36
CA GLU A 207 -2.23 21.25 12.13
C GLU A 207 -1.14 20.25 11.74
N VAL A 208 -0.68 19.45 12.69
CA VAL A 208 0.28 18.37 12.41
C VAL A 208 -0.49 17.15 11.90
N VAL A 209 -0.32 16.84 10.61
CA VAL A 209 -1.02 15.73 9.95
C VAL A 209 -0.12 14.53 9.66
N GLY A 210 1.20 14.72 9.73
CA GLY A 210 2.14 13.65 9.41
C GLY A 210 3.48 13.74 10.14
N ILE A 211 4.24 12.65 9.97
CA ILE A 211 5.56 12.42 10.55
C ILE A 211 6.51 12.08 9.40
N GLU A 212 7.62 12.79 9.30
CA GLU A 212 8.71 12.40 8.39
C GLU A 212 9.73 11.54 9.15
N MET A 213 10.10 10.41 8.55
CA MET A 213 11.07 9.45 9.06
C MET A 213 12.36 9.52 8.24
N SER A 214 13.51 9.41 8.89
CA SER A 214 14.83 9.49 8.27
C SER A 214 15.10 8.41 7.21
N THR A 215 14.40 7.28 7.30
CA THR A 215 14.50 6.16 6.35
C THR A 215 13.27 6.12 5.44
N PRO A 216 13.43 5.71 4.17
CA PRO A 216 12.33 5.70 3.21
C PRO A 216 11.27 4.65 3.53
N GLY A 217 10.06 4.86 3.02
CA GLY A 217 9.11 3.77 2.86
C GLY A 217 9.45 2.92 1.63
N LEU A 218 9.09 1.64 1.67
CA LEU A 218 9.21 0.72 0.54
C LEU A 218 7.84 0.44 -0.07
N ARG A 219 7.78 0.18 -1.39
CA ARG A 219 6.53 -0.30 -2.00
C ARG A 219 6.10 -1.60 -1.32
N GLY A 220 4.85 -1.68 -0.88
CA GLY A 220 4.32 -2.75 -0.03
C GLY A 220 4.15 -2.39 1.44
N GLN A 221 4.81 -1.33 1.92
CA GLN A 221 4.67 -0.82 3.29
C GLN A 221 3.52 0.20 3.46
N SER A 222 2.90 0.65 2.37
CA SER A 222 1.77 1.58 2.44
C SER A 222 0.64 0.98 3.25
N GLY A 223 0.25 1.67 4.33
CA GLY A 223 -0.73 1.25 5.31
C GLY A 223 -0.15 0.48 6.50
N GLY A 224 1.16 0.30 6.57
CA GLY A 224 1.85 -0.34 7.69
C GLY A 224 1.95 0.55 8.93
N PRO A 225 1.87 -0.01 10.16
CA PRO A 225 1.98 0.77 11.38
C PRO A 225 3.40 1.33 11.58
N LEU A 226 3.49 2.53 12.15
CA LEU A 226 4.69 3.13 12.73
C LEU A 226 4.59 3.04 14.25
N PHE A 227 5.56 2.41 14.92
CA PHE A 227 5.47 2.05 16.34
C PHE A 227 6.80 2.17 17.10
N ASP A 228 6.72 2.21 18.43
CA ASP A 228 7.88 2.23 19.33
C ASP A 228 8.35 0.82 19.76
N GLN A 229 9.36 0.75 20.62
CA GLN A 229 9.87 -0.52 21.16
C GLN A 229 8.87 -1.33 22.00
N ASN A 230 7.74 -0.73 22.39
CA ASN A 230 6.67 -1.39 23.14
C ASN A 230 5.54 -1.91 22.23
N GLY A 231 5.56 -1.54 20.94
CA GLY A 231 4.49 -1.84 19.98
C GLY A 231 3.34 -0.83 20.00
N ILE A 232 3.54 0.37 20.56
CA ILE A 232 2.54 1.44 20.60
C ILE A 232 2.58 2.20 19.26
N ILE A 233 1.42 2.44 18.66
CA ILE A 233 1.30 3.06 17.33
C ILE A 233 1.41 4.58 17.41
N TYR A 234 2.41 5.12 16.70
CA TYR A 234 2.69 6.55 16.52
C TYR A 234 2.16 7.10 15.19
N GLY A 235 1.84 6.23 14.24
CA GLY A 235 1.32 6.63 12.94
C GLY A 235 1.20 5.47 11.97
N MET A 236 1.10 5.79 10.68
CA MET A 236 0.98 4.80 9.61
C MET A 236 1.77 5.24 8.38
N GLN A 237 2.62 4.36 7.85
CA GLN A 237 3.40 4.60 6.64
C GLN A 237 2.49 4.88 5.43
N SER A 238 2.72 5.99 4.73
CA SER A 238 1.94 6.39 3.56
C SER A 238 2.78 6.42 2.29
N SER A 239 3.84 7.22 2.27
CA SER A 239 4.59 7.53 1.06
C SER A 239 6.09 7.73 1.34
N THR A 240 6.86 7.91 0.27
CA THR A 240 8.27 8.26 0.32
C THR A 240 8.47 9.58 -0.42
N ARG A 241 9.21 10.49 0.19
CA ARG A 241 9.61 11.76 -0.40
C ARG A 241 11.06 11.67 -0.85
N HIS A 242 11.32 12.11 -2.06
CA HIS A 242 12.65 12.14 -2.68
C HIS A 242 13.17 13.58 -2.63
N LEU A 243 14.23 13.83 -1.88
CA LEU A 243 14.82 15.15 -1.67
C LEU A 243 16.13 15.25 -2.46
N HIS A 244 16.16 16.11 -3.47
CA HIS A 244 17.39 16.43 -4.20
C HIS A 244 18.38 17.13 -3.27
N LEU A 245 19.63 16.67 -3.22
CA LEU A 245 20.61 17.17 -2.25
C LEU A 245 21.40 18.40 -2.71
N GLY A 246 21.33 18.74 -4.01
CA GLY A 246 21.85 20.01 -4.53
C GLY A 246 23.36 20.10 -4.72
N PHE A 247 24.09 18.99 -4.57
CA PHE A 247 25.53 18.90 -4.82
C PHE A 247 25.86 17.97 -5.99
N ASP A 248 25.22 18.24 -7.13
CA ASP A 248 25.35 17.45 -8.34
C ASP A 248 26.78 17.42 -8.84
N GLN A 249 27.21 16.23 -9.25
CA GLN A 249 28.46 16.05 -9.96
C GLN A 249 28.11 15.87 -11.42
N VAL A 250 28.51 16.80 -12.29
CA VAL A 250 28.25 16.70 -13.73
C VAL A 250 29.57 16.56 -14.46
N ASN A 251 29.72 15.46 -15.22
CA ASN A 251 30.93 15.17 -15.98
C ASN A 251 32.22 15.21 -15.16
N ARG A 252 32.16 14.83 -13.88
CA ARG A 252 33.34 14.82 -13.00
C ARG A 252 34.25 13.67 -13.38
N GLU A 253 35.53 13.96 -13.57
CA GLU A 253 36.55 12.93 -13.77
C GLU A 253 36.84 12.22 -12.44
N VAL A 254 36.67 10.90 -12.43
CA VAL A 254 36.95 9.99 -11.31
C VAL A 254 37.78 8.82 -11.81
N THR A 255 38.60 8.23 -10.94
CA THR A 255 39.34 7.00 -11.27
C THR A 255 38.56 5.81 -10.74
N ILE A 256 38.14 4.92 -11.64
CA ILE A 256 37.45 3.65 -11.31
C ILE A 256 38.27 2.54 -11.96
N ASP A 257 38.73 1.58 -11.16
CA ASP A 257 39.56 0.45 -11.61
C ASP A 257 40.82 0.89 -12.39
N GLY A 258 41.49 1.96 -11.92
CA GLY A 258 42.71 2.50 -12.56
C GLY A 258 42.47 3.31 -13.84
N HIS A 259 41.24 3.40 -14.32
CA HIS A 259 40.88 4.18 -15.51
C HIS A 259 40.17 5.48 -15.15
N ARG A 260 40.54 6.58 -15.82
CA ARG A 260 39.82 7.86 -15.75
C ARG A 260 38.48 7.70 -16.47
N LYS A 261 37.37 7.93 -15.75
CA LYS A 261 36.01 7.96 -16.29
C LYS A 261 35.34 9.27 -15.90
N ARG A 262 34.47 9.79 -16.76
CA ARG A 262 33.57 10.89 -16.41
C ARG A 262 32.27 10.32 -15.91
N VAL A 263 31.84 10.75 -14.73
CA VAL A 263 30.58 10.34 -14.13
C VAL A 263 29.71 11.54 -13.85
N SER A 264 28.41 11.34 -13.94
CA SER A 264 27.41 12.27 -13.44
C SER A 264 26.61 11.60 -12.33
N ASN A 265 26.44 12.29 -11.21
CA ASN A 265 25.69 11.81 -10.05
C ASN A 265 24.78 12.92 -9.53
N TYR A 266 23.49 12.61 -9.40
CA TYR A 266 22.43 13.49 -8.89
C TYR A 266 21.87 12.87 -7.62
N PRO A 267 22.45 13.17 -6.45
CA PRO A 267 22.13 12.46 -5.22
C PRO A 267 20.78 12.89 -4.64
N PHE A 268 19.96 11.90 -4.28
CA PHE A 268 18.68 12.08 -3.59
C PHE A 268 18.71 11.41 -2.22
N LEU A 269 18.13 12.09 -1.22
CA LEU A 269 17.78 11.50 0.07
C LEU A 269 16.32 11.07 0.04
N ASN A 270 16.07 9.82 0.41
CA ASN A 270 14.72 9.25 0.45
C ASN A 270 14.25 9.16 1.90
N VAL A 271 13.17 9.87 2.23
CA VAL A 271 12.58 9.91 3.58
C VAL A 271 11.16 9.38 3.53
N GLY A 272 10.73 8.69 4.59
CA GLY A 272 9.37 8.18 4.67
C GLY A 272 8.41 9.23 5.23
N GLN A 273 7.16 9.22 4.77
CA GLN A 273 6.10 10.03 5.32
C GLN A 273 5.01 9.13 5.89
N CYS A 274 4.63 9.40 7.14
CA CYS A 274 3.61 8.67 7.86
C CYS A 274 2.45 9.61 8.21
N VAL A 275 1.23 9.08 8.19
CA VAL A 275 0.06 9.74 8.77
C VAL A 275 0.22 9.76 10.29
N HIS A 276 -0.04 10.90 10.91
CA HIS A 276 0.11 11.09 12.36
C HIS A 276 -0.98 10.32 13.15
N VAL A 277 -0.64 9.79 14.34
CA VAL A 277 -1.58 9.03 15.20
C VAL A 277 -2.89 9.77 15.47
N ASP A 278 -2.84 11.08 15.74
CA ASP A 278 -4.04 11.84 16.06
C ASP A 278 -5.03 11.92 14.90
N VAL A 279 -4.53 12.00 13.65
CA VAL A 279 -5.37 11.94 12.45
C VAL A 279 -6.11 10.60 12.38
N ILE A 280 -5.41 9.51 12.71
CA ILE A 280 -6.00 8.16 12.72
C ILE A 280 -7.08 8.06 13.81
N LYS A 281 -6.76 8.46 15.05
CA LYS A 281 -7.68 8.44 16.19
C LYS A 281 -8.91 9.31 15.94
N GLN A 282 -8.72 10.50 15.39
CA GLN A 282 -9.82 11.40 15.03
C GLN A 282 -10.74 10.76 14.00
N PHE A 283 -10.20 10.19 12.93
CA PHE A 283 -11.02 9.56 11.90
C PHE A 283 -11.80 8.34 12.41
N LEU A 284 -11.18 7.53 13.28
CA LEU A 284 -11.86 6.42 13.95
C LEU A 284 -13.01 6.92 14.83
N LYS A 285 -12.79 8.00 15.59
CA LYS A 285 -13.81 8.63 16.43
C LYS A 285 -14.96 9.19 15.60
N GLU A 286 -14.67 9.91 14.52
CA GLU A 286 -15.67 10.45 13.59
C GLU A 286 -16.56 9.36 12.97
N LYS A 287 -15.99 8.16 12.76
CA LYS A 287 -16.73 7.00 12.24
C LYS A 287 -17.35 6.13 13.33
N ASN A 288 -17.26 6.52 14.59
CA ASN A 288 -17.75 5.78 15.76
C ASN A 288 -17.17 4.35 15.85
N ILE A 289 -15.87 4.21 15.56
CA ILE A 289 -15.17 2.93 15.58
C ILE A 289 -14.35 2.83 16.86
N ARG A 290 -14.50 1.70 17.57
CA ARG A 290 -13.71 1.41 18.77
C ARG A 290 -12.23 1.26 18.41
N TYR A 291 -11.38 1.87 19.22
CA TYR A 291 -9.93 1.71 19.21
C TYR A 291 -9.39 1.80 20.63
N TYR A 292 -8.11 1.49 20.79
CA TYR A 292 -7.46 1.43 22.10
C TYR A 292 -6.25 2.34 22.14
N GLU A 293 -5.96 2.88 23.31
CA GLU A 293 -4.80 3.73 23.56
C GLU A 293 -3.89 3.11 24.61
N ALA A 294 -2.61 3.44 24.57
CA ALA A 294 -1.61 3.07 25.55
C ALA A 294 -0.60 4.21 25.76
N ASP A 295 -0.03 4.25 26.95
CA ASP A 295 1.09 5.13 27.31
C ASP A 295 2.40 4.34 27.18
N PRO A 296 3.49 4.94 26.66
CA PRO A 296 4.81 4.32 26.68
C PRO A 296 5.25 4.13 28.13
N ALA A 297 5.71 2.92 28.46
CA ALA A 297 6.28 2.62 29.77
C ALA A 297 7.54 3.45 30.05
#